data_AF-A0A2E4IX61-F1
#
_entry.id   AF-A0A2E4IX61-F1
#
_cell.length_a   1.000
_cell.length_b   1.000
_cell.length_c   1.000
_cell.angle_alpha   90.00
_cell.angle_beta   90.00
_cell.angle_gamma   90.00
#
_symmetry.space_group_name_H-M   'P 1'
#
loop_
_entity.id
_entity.type
_entity.pdbx_description
1 polymer ?
#
loop_
_entity_poly.entity_id
_entity_poly.type
_entity_poly.pdbx_seq_one_letter_code
_entity_poly.pdbx_strand_id
1 'polypeptide(L)'
;MSVSPDNASWSFAHITDIHLGSEKSYRFDPSRNANWATARKQMEAFRPDLLLMGGDVTRDGDTHEWEYQMVNDDFASLPMPMFTILGNQDVGN
;
A
#
# COMPACT_ATOMS: atom_id res chain seq x y z
N MET A 1 -39.68 14.98 -15.05
CA MET A 1 -38.68 14.27 -14.24
C MET A 1 -37.33 14.50 -14.89
N SER A 2 -36.49 15.37 -14.34
CA SER A 2 -35.13 15.58 -14.85
C SER A 2 -34.25 14.44 -14.37
N VAL A 3 -33.58 13.77 -15.30
CA VAL A 3 -32.51 12.83 -15.00
C VAL A 3 -31.24 13.65 -14.89
N SER A 4 -30.64 13.70 -13.70
CA SER A 4 -29.22 13.99 -13.54
C SER A 4 -28.72 13.34 -12.24
N PRO A 5 -28.21 12.11 -12.26
CA PRO A 5 -27.18 11.75 -11.29
C PRO A 5 -25.89 12.41 -11.77
N ASP A 6 -25.20 13.13 -10.89
CA ASP A 6 -23.84 13.57 -11.14
C ASP A 6 -23.01 12.33 -11.52
N ASN A 7 -22.59 12.26 -12.80
CA ASN A 7 -21.74 11.20 -13.37
C ASN A 7 -20.30 11.36 -12.86
N ALA A 8 -20.09 11.43 -11.54
CA ALA A 8 -18.74 11.36 -10.99
C ALA A 8 -18.21 9.94 -11.25
N SER A 9 -17.20 9.82 -12.11
CA SER A 9 -16.54 8.55 -12.38
C SER A 9 -15.87 8.08 -11.10
N TRP A 10 -16.24 6.89 -10.63
CA TRP A 10 -15.58 6.23 -9.50
C TRP A 10 -14.33 5.50 -9.98
N SER A 11 -13.26 5.53 -9.18
CA SER A 11 -11.97 4.95 -9.51
C SER A 11 -11.34 4.24 -8.32
N PHE A 12 -10.59 3.18 -8.58
CA PHE A 12 -9.75 2.53 -7.59
C PHE A 12 -8.36 2.26 -8.15
N ALA A 13 -7.38 2.19 -7.26
CA ALA A 13 -6.05 1.68 -7.56
C ALA A 13 -5.86 0.32 -6.89
N HIS A 14 -5.16 -0.59 -7.56
CA HIS A 14 -4.72 -1.86 -7.00
C HIS A 14 -3.19 -1.92 -7.06
N ILE A 15 -2.57 -2.15 -5.90
CA ILE A 15 -1.13 -2.28 -5.71
C ILE A 15 -0.86 -3.62 -5.01
N THR A 16 0.32 -4.18 -5.19
CA THR A 16 0.68 -5.49 -4.61
C THR A 16 2.20 -5.64 -4.53
N ASP A 17 2.68 -6.55 -3.69
CA ASP A 17 4.08 -7.01 -3.66
C ASP A 17 5.10 -5.86 -3.47
N ILE A 18 4.78 -4.91 -2.58
CA ILE A 18 5.65 -3.75 -2.33
C ILE A 18 6.86 -4.11 -1.47
N HIS A 19 6.77 -5.17 -0.66
CA HIS A 19 7.85 -5.74 0.15
C HIS A 19 8.71 -4.69 0.87
N LEU A 20 8.07 -3.75 1.57
CA LEU A 20 8.77 -2.70 2.29
C LEU A 20 9.63 -3.26 3.42
N GLY A 21 10.70 -2.56 3.74
CA GLY A 21 11.55 -2.90 4.88
C GLY A 21 12.35 -1.69 5.35
N SER A 22 13.26 -1.91 6.31
CA SER A 22 14.24 -0.91 6.75
C SER A 22 15.67 -1.46 6.73
N GLU A 23 16.67 -0.60 6.97
CA GLU A 23 18.07 -1.01 7.10
C GLU A 23 18.33 -2.07 8.18
N LYS A 24 17.38 -2.28 9.10
CA LYS A 24 17.46 -3.33 10.12
C LYS A 24 16.97 -4.71 9.64
N SER A 25 16.34 -4.79 8.47
CA SER A 25 15.82 -6.03 7.89
C SER A 25 16.94 -6.88 7.32
N TYR A 26 16.81 -8.20 7.35
CA TYR A 26 17.79 -9.11 6.78
C TYR A 26 17.88 -9.00 5.25
N ARG A 27 16.74 -8.77 4.60
CA ARG A 27 16.57 -8.73 3.15
C ARG A 27 16.19 -7.34 2.66
N PHE A 28 16.71 -6.31 3.33
CA PHE A 28 16.46 -4.94 2.97
C PHE A 28 16.94 -4.63 1.55
N ASP A 29 16.03 -4.10 0.74
CA ASP A 29 16.32 -3.58 -0.59
C ASP A 29 15.75 -2.16 -0.69
N PRO A 30 16.60 -1.12 -0.66
CA PRO A 30 16.14 0.27 -0.68
C PRO A 30 15.39 0.64 -1.97
N SER A 31 15.57 -0.11 -3.07
CA SER A 31 14.85 0.14 -4.32
C SER A 31 13.33 -0.06 -4.17
N ARG A 32 12.90 -0.97 -3.28
CA ARG A 32 11.48 -1.23 -3.00
C ARG A 32 10.82 -0.05 -2.31
N ASN A 33 11.50 0.52 -1.31
CA ASN A 33 11.05 1.73 -0.63
C ASN A 33 10.99 2.92 -1.61
N ALA A 34 11.97 3.05 -2.51
CA ALA A 34 11.98 4.10 -3.53
C ALA A 34 10.83 3.93 -4.56
N ASN A 35 10.55 2.69 -4.97
CA ASN A 35 9.43 2.36 -5.85
C ASN A 35 8.09 2.69 -5.18
N TRP A 36 7.92 2.30 -3.92
CA TRP A 36 6.74 2.64 -3.13
C TRP A 36 6.55 4.16 -3.01
N ALA A 37 7.61 4.91 -2.66
CA ALA A 37 7.54 6.36 -2.58
C ALA A 37 7.12 7.00 -3.91
N THR A 38 7.49 6.40 -5.04
CA THR A 38 7.08 6.85 -6.38
C THR A 38 5.60 6.53 -6.65
N ALA A 39 5.17 5.29 -6.39
CA ALA A 39 3.77 4.88 -6.53
C ALA A 39 2.85 5.72 -5.64
N ARG A 40 3.24 5.96 -4.38
CA ARG A 40 2.52 6.81 -3.44
C ARG A 40 2.28 8.22 -3.99
N LYS A 41 3.33 8.88 -4.50
CA LYS A 41 3.20 10.20 -5.13
C LYS A 41 2.23 10.20 -6.31
N GLN A 42 2.24 9.14 -7.12
CA GLN A 42 1.31 9.00 -8.24
C GLN A 42 -0.13 8.83 -7.76
N MET A 43 -0.36 8.03 -6.72
CA MET A 43 -1.68 7.82 -6.12
C MET A 43 -2.21 9.08 -5.42
N GLU A 44 -1.36 9.84 -4.74
CA GLU A 44 -1.72 11.13 -4.13
C GLU A 44 -2.06 12.18 -5.19
N ALA A 45 -1.44 12.13 -6.37
CA ALA A 45 -1.77 13.01 -7.50
C ALA A 45 -3.07 12.60 -8.21
N PHE A 46 -3.26 11.30 -8.47
CA PHE A 46 -4.44 10.77 -9.17
C PHE A 46 -5.69 10.75 -8.27
N ARG A 47 -5.51 10.58 -6.95
CA ARG A 47 -6.56 10.52 -5.92
C ARG A 47 -7.68 9.52 -6.23
N PRO A 48 -7.38 8.21 -6.28
CA PRO A 48 -8.43 7.21 -6.41
C PRO A 48 -9.39 7.25 -5.22
N ASP A 49 -10.65 6.88 -5.45
CA ASP A 49 -11.67 6.80 -4.39
C ASP A 49 -11.39 5.65 -3.41
N LEU A 50 -10.59 4.66 -3.83
CA LEU A 50 -10.22 3.47 -3.07
C LEU A 50 -8.83 2.95 -3.46
N LEU A 51 -8.06 2.50 -2.47
CA LEU A 51 -6.84 1.73 -2.68
C LEU A 51 -7.01 0.27 -2.21
N LEU A 52 -6.63 -0.69 -3.04
CA LEU A 52 -6.59 -2.10 -2.71
C LEU A 52 -5.12 -2.57 -2.70
N MET A 53 -4.69 -3.13 -1.57
CA MET A 53 -3.37 -3.72 -1.38
C MET A 53 -3.47 -5.25 -1.41
N GLY A 54 -2.82 -5.86 -2.41
CA GLY A 54 -2.91 -7.28 -2.75
C GLY A 54 -2.08 -8.23 -1.88
N GLY A 55 -1.37 -7.71 -0.88
CA GLY A 55 -0.49 -8.47 0.01
C GLY A 55 0.99 -8.29 -0.28
N ASP A 56 1.80 -8.97 0.52
CA ASP A 56 3.26 -8.86 0.57
C ASP A 56 3.71 -7.41 0.82
N VAL A 57 3.17 -6.84 1.92
CA VAL A 57 3.37 -5.45 2.31
C VAL A 57 4.75 -5.20 2.90
N THR A 58 5.30 -6.19 3.61
CA THR A 58 6.66 -6.12 4.17
C THR A 58 7.51 -7.25 3.63
N ARG A 59 8.84 -7.10 3.73
CA ARG A 59 9.77 -8.17 3.35
C ARG A 59 10.07 -9.12 4.48
N ASP A 60 10.34 -8.62 5.68
CA ASP A 60 10.73 -9.43 6.82
C ASP A 60 9.83 -9.16 8.04
N GLY A 61 8.62 -8.60 7.83
CA GLY A 61 7.71 -8.24 8.92
C GLY A 61 7.28 -9.44 9.79
N ASP A 62 7.24 -10.63 9.21
CA ASP A 62 6.92 -11.88 9.92
C ASP A 62 7.92 -12.18 11.05
N THR A 63 9.15 -11.70 10.86
CA THR A 63 10.27 -11.82 11.78
C THR A 63 10.45 -10.53 12.58
N HIS A 64 10.12 -9.40 11.97
CA HIS A 64 10.33 -8.05 12.48
C HIS A 64 9.01 -7.26 12.51
N GLU A 65 8.20 -7.49 13.53
CA GLU A 65 6.86 -6.87 13.67
C GLU A 65 6.87 -5.33 13.56
N TRP A 66 7.98 -4.68 13.90
CA TRP A 66 8.14 -3.23 13.73
C TRP A 66 8.07 -2.77 12.27
N GLU A 67 8.33 -3.64 11.29
CA GLU A 67 8.08 -3.35 9.86
C GLU A 67 6.59 -3.25 9.57
N TYR A 68 5.76 -4.12 10.15
CA TYR A 68 4.31 -4.00 10.02
C TYR A 68 3.82 -2.69 10.62
N GLN A 69 4.33 -2.30 11.79
CA GLN A 69 3.95 -1.01 12.38
C GLN A 69 4.37 0.16 11.50
N MET A 70 5.59 0.14 10.95
CA MET A 70 6.07 1.18 10.03
C MET A 70 5.18 1.30 8.79
N VAL A 71 4.81 0.18 8.18
CA VAL A 71 3.94 0.17 7.00
C VAL A 71 2.52 0.57 7.37
N ASN A 72 1.99 0.14 8.51
CA ASN A 72 0.68 0.55 9.00
C ASN A 72 0.61 2.08 9.24
N ASP A 73 1.65 2.68 9.83
CA ASP A 73 1.74 4.12 10.03
C ASP A 73 1.81 4.88 8.69
N ASP A 74 2.58 4.36 7.73
CA ASP A 74 2.64 4.92 6.38
C ASP A 74 1.27 4.84 5.68
N PHE A 75 0.60 3.69 5.73
CA PHE A 75 -0.72 3.49 5.15
C PHE A 75 -1.80 4.35 5.82
N ALA A 76 -1.75 4.52 7.15
CA ALA A 76 -2.68 5.38 7.89
C ALA A 76 -2.56 6.86 7.50
N SER A 77 -1.45 7.27 6.89
CA SER A 77 -1.24 8.65 6.41
C SER A 77 -1.74 8.89 4.97
N LEU A 78 -2.26 7.86 4.29
CA LEU A 78 -2.79 8.00 2.93
C LEU A 78 -4.12 8.81 2.94
N PRO A 79 -4.37 9.65 1.92
CA PRO A 79 -5.55 10.53 1.88
C PRO A 79 -6.83 9.83 1.41
N MET A 80 -6.79 8.52 1.14
CA MET A 80 -7.90 7.71 0.64
C MET A 80 -8.04 6.43 1.48
N PRO A 81 -9.24 5.83 1.54
CA PRO A 81 -9.41 4.56 2.22
C PRO A 81 -8.59 3.46 1.52
N MET A 82 -7.98 2.60 2.31
CA MET A 82 -7.20 1.47 1.85
C MET A 82 -7.68 0.17 2.51
N PHE A 83 -7.80 -0.89 1.71
CA PHE A 83 -7.99 -2.25 2.22
C PHE A 83 -6.83 -3.12 1.79
N THR A 84 -6.34 -3.95 2.70
CA THR A 84 -5.27 -4.91 2.42
C THR A 84 -5.76 -6.33 2.66
N ILE A 85 -5.34 -7.23 1.79
CA ILE A 85 -5.27 -8.66 2.10
C ILE A 85 -3.82 -9.00 2.42
N LEU A 86 -3.59 -10.10 3.15
CA LEU A 86 -2.26 -10.54 3.52
C LEU A 86 -1.72 -11.53 2.48
N GLY A 87 -0.48 -11.32 2.05
CA GLY A 87 0.26 -12.23 1.20
C GLY A 87 1.05 -13.26 2.00
N ASN A 88 1.78 -14.15 1.33
CA ASN A 88 2.54 -15.20 2.01
C ASN A 88 3.78 -14.68 2.74
N GLN A 89 4.36 -13.54 2.33
CA GLN A 89 5.43 -12.88 3.09
C GLN A 89 4.90 -12.15 4.33
N ASP A 90 3.58 -11.91 4.42
CA ASP A 90 2.98 -11.21 5.55
C ASP A 90 2.54 -12.15 6.69
N VAL A 91 2.46 -13.45 6.46
CA VAL A 91 1.99 -14.43 7.45
C VAL A 91 2.98 -15.56 7.71
N GLY A 92 4.14 -15.52 7.04
CA GLY A 92 5.12 -16.60 7.01
C GLY A 92 4.74 -17.68 6.00
N ASN A 93 5.76 -18.27 5.36
CA ASN A 93 5.62 -19.46 4.51
C ASN A 93 5.75 -20.75 5.32
#